data_AF-A0A7C1QBZ7-F1
#
_entry.id   AF-A0A7C1QBZ7-F1
#
_cell.length_a   1.000
_cell.length_b   1.000
_cell.length_c   1.000
_cell.angle_alpha   90.00
_cell.angle_beta   90.00
_cell.angle_gamma   90.00
#
_symmetry.space_group_name_H-M   'P 1'
#
loop_
_entity.id
_entity.type
_entity.pdbx_description
1 polymer ?
#
loop_
_entity_poly.entity_id
_entity_poly.type
_entity_poly.pdbx_seq_one_letter_code
_entity_poly.pdbx_strand_id
1 'polypeptide(L)'
;MNKKIGLKEAISIGIGGMVGGGIFAVLGLAVSLAKGGTPIAFLFAGILALITSYSYVKLSKKYPDRGGTVKFINQGFGKTIFSGAINNLLWISYIIMLSLYASAFGSYAPNLLELTQDKIIDSHIYASAIIILATAINYYSIAVVGKIESYAVIIKLVILISFIFIGAYGLIGNPNVAQLAVSQWEAPIKLFAGGMVIFVAYEGFELIANAAPDIINPEKNIPKAYYYSVIFVIVLYIVIAFVTIGSLPFSKIATAQDYVLAEAAKPMLGKIGFSIITVAALISTFSAINASLYGGSKVNYEIAQDDELPHHFLAKLWNQPIGLMITAIATLILVNVLQLESISTAGSVGFLLIFGVVNLVGYRLSKETGSNKIIPLVGFVLCMVATVILINQQYTSNTTGVIISLAIIVFCFIVEWIYKKTEKK
;
A
#
# COMPACT_ATOMS: atom_id res chain seq x y z
N MET A 1 3.74 19.76 -21.04
CA MET A 1 4.04 20.73 -19.96
C MET A 1 5.00 20.08 -18.97
N ASN A 2 6.27 20.51 -18.94
CA ASN A 2 7.28 20.04 -17.98
C ASN A 2 6.97 20.59 -16.59
N LYS A 3 6.03 19.96 -15.87
CA LYS A 3 5.85 20.23 -14.44
C LYS A 3 6.99 19.57 -13.69
N LYS A 4 7.99 20.37 -13.35
CA LYS A 4 9.07 19.99 -12.45
C LYS A 4 8.51 19.75 -11.04
N ILE A 5 8.85 18.61 -10.44
CA ILE A 5 8.40 18.19 -9.10
C ILE A 5 9.43 18.66 -8.07
N GLY A 6 9.00 19.46 -7.10
CA GLY A 6 9.84 19.90 -5.99
C GLY A 6 9.99 18.83 -4.91
N LEU A 7 10.83 19.11 -3.91
CA LEU A 7 11.05 18.17 -2.80
C LEU A 7 9.76 17.95 -1.99
N LYS A 8 8.97 19.01 -1.75
CA LYS A 8 7.73 18.91 -0.96
C LYS A 8 6.70 18.04 -1.66
N GLU A 9 6.57 18.20 -2.97
CA GLU A 9 5.69 17.42 -3.82
C GLU A 9 6.15 15.95 -3.88
N ALA A 10 7.46 15.69 -4.01
CA ALA A 10 7.99 14.33 -3.98
C ALA A 10 7.77 13.64 -2.62
N ILE A 11 7.92 14.36 -1.50
CA ILE A 11 7.57 13.87 -0.16
C ILE A 11 6.05 13.61 -0.06
N SER A 12 5.23 14.51 -0.62
CA SER A 12 3.78 14.35 -0.64
C SER A 12 3.35 13.13 -1.45
N ILE A 13 4.07 12.76 -2.52
CA ILE A 13 3.82 11.52 -3.27
C ILE A 13 4.07 10.30 -2.38
N GLY A 14 5.22 10.24 -1.71
CA GLY A 14 5.56 9.13 -0.83
C GLY A 14 4.61 8.99 0.36
N ILE A 15 4.37 10.09 1.09
CA ILE A 15 3.43 10.11 2.23
C ILE A 15 2.00 9.86 1.75
N GLY A 16 1.61 10.46 0.63
CA GLY A 16 0.27 10.31 0.07
C GLY A 16 -0.06 8.87 -0.31
N GLY A 17 0.90 8.18 -0.92
CA GLY A 17 0.83 6.77 -1.27
C GLY A 17 0.73 5.86 -0.04
N MET A 18 1.62 6.03 0.95
CA MET A 18 1.59 5.20 2.16
C MET A 18 0.36 5.50 3.03
N VAL A 19 0.15 6.77 3.40
CA VAL A 19 -0.98 7.24 4.23
C VAL A 19 -2.26 7.36 3.39
N GLY A 20 -2.48 6.43 2.46
CA GLY A 20 -3.70 6.28 1.68
C GLY A 20 -4.76 5.51 2.45
N GLY A 21 -5.26 4.42 1.88
CA GLY A 21 -6.22 3.55 2.56
C GLY A 21 -5.59 2.52 3.50
N GLY A 22 -4.28 2.26 3.39
CA GLY A 22 -3.61 1.16 4.10
C GLY A 22 -3.84 1.19 5.61
N ILE A 23 -3.42 2.27 6.29
CA ILE A 23 -3.58 2.39 7.76
C ILE A 23 -5.04 2.32 8.23
N PHE A 24 -5.97 2.86 7.44
CA PHE A 24 -7.40 2.81 7.74
C PHE A 24 -7.97 1.40 7.57
N ALA A 25 -7.46 0.64 6.59
CA ALA A 25 -7.91 -0.73 6.31
C ALA A 25 -7.37 -1.74 7.34
N VAL A 26 -6.07 -1.67 7.67
CA VAL A 26 -5.38 -2.80 8.31
C VAL A 26 -5.10 -2.61 9.79
N LEU A 27 -5.39 -1.46 10.42
CA LEU A 27 -5.06 -1.28 11.84
C LEU A 27 -5.81 -2.29 12.73
N GLY A 28 -7.10 -2.53 12.51
CA GLY A 28 -7.87 -3.49 13.30
C GLY A 28 -7.32 -4.91 13.18
N LEU A 29 -6.96 -5.31 11.96
CA LEU A 29 -6.30 -6.58 11.67
C LEU A 29 -4.90 -6.67 12.32
N ALA A 30 -4.16 -5.56 12.38
CA ALA A 30 -2.89 -5.50 13.09
C ALA A 30 -3.07 -5.79 14.58
N VAL A 31 -4.07 -5.15 15.20
CA VAL A 31 -4.34 -5.31 16.64
C VAL A 31 -4.83 -6.72 16.96
N SER A 32 -5.58 -7.38 16.07
CA SER A 32 -6.01 -8.77 16.30
C SER A 32 -4.84 -9.76 16.31
N LEU A 33 -3.78 -9.48 15.55
CA LEU A 33 -2.59 -10.34 15.42
C LEU A 33 -1.47 -10.01 16.41
N ALA A 34 -1.30 -8.74 16.76
CA ALA A 34 -0.18 -8.25 17.57
C ALA A 34 -0.59 -7.75 18.97
N LYS A 35 -1.89 -7.49 19.19
CA LYS A 35 -2.45 -6.91 20.43
C LYS A 35 -1.66 -5.67 20.88
N GLY A 36 -1.20 -5.64 22.13
CA GLY A 36 -0.44 -4.51 22.68
C GLY A 36 0.86 -4.23 21.93
N GLY A 37 1.40 -5.24 21.23
CA GLY A 37 2.64 -5.13 20.46
C GLY A 37 2.47 -4.50 19.08
N THR A 38 1.26 -4.13 18.67
CA THR A 38 1.00 -3.56 17.33
C THR A 38 1.93 -2.40 16.96
N PRO A 39 2.28 -1.44 17.84
CA PRO A 39 3.24 -0.38 17.49
C PRO A 39 4.61 -0.94 17.09
N ILE A 40 5.05 -2.03 17.73
CA ILE A 40 6.30 -2.71 17.39
C ILE A 40 6.18 -3.49 16.08
N ALA A 41 5.01 -4.07 15.80
CA ALA A 41 4.74 -4.70 14.51
C ALA A 41 4.85 -3.68 13.35
N PHE A 42 4.28 -2.47 13.52
CA PHE A 42 4.46 -1.36 12.57
C PHE A 42 5.93 -0.95 12.44
N LEU A 43 6.68 -0.90 13.55
CA LEU A 43 8.10 -0.59 13.51
C LEU A 43 8.89 -1.61 12.68
N PHE A 44 8.64 -2.91 12.85
CA PHE A 44 9.33 -3.94 12.05
C PHE A 44 9.02 -3.84 10.56
N ALA A 45 7.75 -3.67 10.20
CA ALA A 45 7.34 -3.44 8.81
C ALA A 45 7.98 -2.17 8.23
N GLY A 46 7.99 -1.10 9.03
CA GLY A 46 8.62 0.17 8.72
C GLY A 46 10.12 0.09 8.49
N ILE A 47 10.85 -0.64 9.34
CA ILE A 47 12.30 -0.86 9.17
C ILE A 47 12.57 -1.60 7.85
N LEU A 48 11.77 -2.60 7.50
CA LEU A 48 11.90 -3.30 6.23
C LEU A 48 11.65 -2.38 5.03
N ALA A 49 10.63 -1.52 5.11
CA ALA A 49 10.36 -0.50 4.12
C ALA A 49 11.53 0.51 4.02
N LEU A 50 12.11 0.92 5.14
CA LEU A 50 13.26 1.84 5.17
C LEU A 50 14.51 1.22 4.56
N ILE A 51 14.80 -0.05 4.84
CA ILE A 51 15.91 -0.77 4.21
C ILE A 51 15.68 -0.88 2.70
N THR A 52 14.47 -1.22 2.27
CA THR A 52 14.09 -1.30 0.84
C THR A 52 14.20 0.07 0.16
N SER A 53 13.83 1.14 0.86
CA SER A 53 13.93 2.51 0.32
C SER A 53 15.37 2.88 -0.05
N TYR A 54 16.40 2.30 0.58
CA TYR A 54 17.80 2.47 0.16
C TYR A 54 18.05 2.01 -1.29
N SER A 55 17.54 0.82 -1.65
CA SER A 55 17.65 0.28 -3.01
C SER A 55 16.92 1.17 -4.00
N TYR A 56 15.71 1.62 -3.66
CA TYR A 56 14.94 2.56 -4.47
C TYR A 56 15.67 3.90 -4.66
N VAL A 57 16.27 4.48 -3.62
CA VAL A 57 17.06 5.72 -3.73
C VAL A 57 18.19 5.55 -4.74
N LYS A 58 18.94 4.44 -4.66
CA LYS A 58 20.09 4.18 -5.52
C LYS A 58 19.69 3.90 -6.96
N LEU A 59 18.63 3.13 -7.15
CA LEU A 59 18.11 2.77 -8.47
C LEU A 59 17.40 3.96 -9.14
N SER A 60 16.56 4.71 -8.43
CA SER A 60 15.90 5.93 -8.96
C SER A 60 16.90 7.01 -9.38
N LYS A 61 18.03 7.14 -8.69
CA LYS A 61 19.08 8.08 -9.09
C LYS A 61 19.81 7.64 -10.36
N LYS A 62 20.09 6.33 -10.49
CA LYS A 62 20.86 5.77 -11.60
C LYS A 62 20.02 5.59 -12.86
N TYR A 63 18.77 5.17 -12.69
CA TYR A 63 17.83 4.84 -13.76
C TYR A 63 16.51 5.63 -13.54
N PRO A 64 16.52 6.97 -13.64
CA PRO A 64 15.30 7.77 -13.48
C PRO A 64 14.38 7.53 -14.68
N ASP A 65 13.36 6.71 -14.49
CA ASP A 65 12.42 6.31 -15.53
C ASP A 65 10.98 6.32 -14.99
N ARG A 66 10.01 6.64 -15.86
CA ARG A 66 8.58 6.69 -15.48
C ARG A 66 8.02 5.31 -15.15
N GLY A 67 8.64 4.25 -15.65
CA GLY A 67 8.28 2.87 -15.29
C GLY A 67 8.75 2.42 -13.90
N GLY A 68 9.57 3.23 -13.20
CA GLY A 68 9.97 3.00 -11.82
C GLY A 68 10.44 1.56 -11.54
N THR A 69 9.65 0.83 -10.74
CA THR A 69 9.93 -0.55 -10.34
C THR A 69 10.10 -1.50 -11.53
N VAL A 70 9.29 -1.35 -12.59
CA VAL A 70 9.41 -2.14 -13.83
C VAL A 70 10.79 -1.95 -14.44
N LYS A 71 11.24 -0.69 -14.52
CA LYS A 71 12.56 -0.36 -15.05
C LYS A 71 13.67 -1.02 -14.24
N PHE A 72 13.57 -0.97 -12.91
CA PHE A 72 14.59 -1.54 -12.03
C PHE A 72 14.74 -3.04 -12.25
N ILE A 73 13.63 -3.77 -12.29
CA ILE A 73 13.61 -5.21 -12.54
C ILE A 73 14.25 -5.52 -13.89
N ASN A 74 13.86 -4.79 -14.95
CA ASN A 74 14.38 -4.99 -16.30
C ASN A 74 15.88 -4.65 -16.41
N GLN A 75 16.39 -3.67 -15.67
CA GLN A 75 17.83 -3.38 -15.61
C GLN A 75 18.62 -4.49 -14.89
N GLY A 76 18.05 -5.11 -13.86
CA GLY A 76 18.76 -6.13 -13.08
C GLY A 76 18.71 -7.56 -13.64
N PHE A 77 17.70 -7.86 -14.49
CA PHE A 77 17.46 -9.20 -15.02
C PHE A 77 17.35 -9.27 -16.54
N GLY A 78 17.26 -8.13 -17.24
CA GLY A 78 16.86 -8.08 -18.64
C GLY A 78 15.37 -8.40 -18.80
N LYS A 79 14.87 -8.33 -20.04
CA LYS A 79 13.48 -8.68 -20.42
C LYS A 79 13.36 -10.20 -20.58
N THR A 80 13.07 -10.90 -19.49
CA THR A 80 13.01 -12.36 -19.37
C THR A 80 11.66 -12.80 -18.83
N ILE A 81 11.40 -14.13 -18.83
CA ILE A 81 10.20 -14.67 -18.20
C ILE A 81 10.14 -14.31 -16.70
N PHE A 82 11.29 -14.23 -16.03
CA PHE A 82 11.34 -13.86 -14.62
C PHE A 82 10.96 -12.38 -14.41
N SER A 83 11.57 -11.46 -15.17
CA SER A 83 11.25 -10.03 -15.02
C SER A 83 9.80 -9.73 -15.38
N GLY A 84 9.30 -10.28 -16.49
CA GLY A 84 7.92 -10.10 -16.92
C GLY A 84 6.92 -10.67 -15.92
N ALA A 85 7.20 -11.83 -15.32
CA ALA A 85 6.34 -12.39 -14.27
C ALA A 85 6.31 -11.51 -13.01
N ILE A 86 7.43 -10.92 -12.58
CA ILE A 86 7.47 -10.02 -11.43
C ILE A 86 6.80 -8.67 -11.77
N ASN A 87 6.95 -8.17 -12.99
CA ASN A 87 6.27 -6.95 -13.45
C ASN A 87 4.74 -7.17 -13.55
N ASN A 88 4.31 -8.34 -14.03
CA ASN A 88 2.90 -8.75 -14.00
C ASN A 88 2.39 -8.89 -12.56
N LEU A 89 3.19 -9.44 -11.65
CA LEU A 89 2.87 -9.48 -10.22
C LEU A 89 2.74 -8.08 -9.62
N LEU A 90 3.57 -7.11 -10.02
CA LEU A 90 3.44 -5.71 -9.61
C LEU A 90 2.10 -5.12 -10.07
N TRP A 91 1.71 -5.33 -11.32
CA TRP A 91 0.42 -4.85 -11.80
C TRP A 91 -0.77 -5.48 -11.07
N ILE A 92 -0.77 -6.81 -10.86
CA ILE A 92 -1.81 -7.47 -10.07
C ILE A 92 -1.79 -7.01 -8.60
N SER A 93 -0.62 -6.74 -8.03
CA SER A 93 -0.51 -6.22 -6.67
C SER A 93 -1.16 -4.84 -6.54
N TYR A 94 -1.05 -3.95 -7.54
CA TYR A 94 -1.84 -2.71 -7.55
C TYR A 94 -3.35 -2.94 -7.60
N ILE A 95 -3.83 -3.95 -8.33
CA ILE A 95 -5.25 -4.33 -8.34
C ILE A 95 -5.68 -4.76 -6.93
N ILE A 96 -4.88 -5.58 -6.26
CA ILE A 96 -5.15 -6.00 -4.87
C ILE A 96 -5.19 -4.79 -3.93
N MET A 97 -4.26 -3.83 -4.08
CA MET A 97 -4.25 -2.60 -3.27
C MET A 97 -5.47 -1.73 -3.49
N LEU A 98 -5.91 -1.59 -4.74
CA LEU A 98 -7.14 -0.89 -5.06
C LEU A 98 -8.34 -1.53 -4.34
N SER A 99 -8.40 -2.86 -4.27
CA SER A 99 -9.45 -3.56 -3.53
C SER A 99 -9.33 -3.35 -2.03
N LEU A 100 -8.11 -3.29 -1.47
CA LEU A 100 -7.89 -2.98 -0.06
C LEU A 100 -8.42 -1.57 0.29
N TYR A 101 -8.10 -0.58 -0.53
CA TYR A 101 -8.52 0.80 -0.33
C TYR A 101 -10.03 0.96 -0.51
N ALA A 102 -10.62 0.28 -1.49
CA ALA A 102 -12.05 0.27 -1.70
C ALA A 102 -12.80 -0.44 -0.56
N SER A 103 -12.26 -1.54 -0.04
CA SER A 103 -12.78 -2.22 1.16
C SER A 103 -12.80 -1.27 2.35
N ALA A 104 -11.72 -0.52 2.59
CA ALA A 104 -11.70 0.48 3.65
C ALA A 104 -12.74 1.59 3.42
N PHE A 105 -12.87 2.12 2.20
CA PHE A 105 -13.93 3.09 1.90
C PHE A 105 -15.32 2.50 2.23
N GLY A 106 -15.57 1.25 1.83
CA GLY A 106 -16.80 0.50 2.11
C GLY A 106 -17.03 0.24 3.60
N SER A 107 -16.00 0.03 4.41
CA SER A 107 -16.16 -0.18 5.85
C SER A 107 -16.42 1.12 6.63
N TYR A 108 -15.95 2.26 6.12
CA TYR A 108 -16.12 3.57 6.76
C TYR A 108 -17.43 4.26 6.36
N ALA A 109 -17.79 4.26 5.07
CA ALA A 109 -18.90 5.06 4.52
C ALA A 109 -20.29 4.78 5.15
N PRO A 110 -20.69 3.51 5.42
CA PRO A 110 -21.97 3.19 6.04
C PRO A 110 -22.16 3.84 7.42
N ASN A 111 -21.06 4.22 8.09
CA ASN A 111 -21.14 4.85 9.40
C ASN A 111 -21.50 6.35 9.34
N LEU A 112 -21.54 6.97 8.14
CA LEU A 112 -22.05 8.33 7.95
C LEU A 112 -23.45 8.33 7.35
N LEU A 113 -23.70 7.42 6.41
CA LEU A 113 -24.97 7.28 5.73
C LEU A 113 -25.25 5.80 5.48
N GLU A 114 -26.32 5.30 6.09
CA GLU A 114 -26.84 3.95 5.84
C GLU A 114 -27.79 4.03 4.63
N LEU A 115 -27.55 3.22 3.60
CA LEU A 115 -28.37 3.16 2.39
C LEU A 115 -29.43 2.07 2.50
N THR A 116 -29.09 0.98 3.18
CA THR A 116 -29.98 -0.16 3.44
C THR A 116 -29.98 -0.48 4.94
N GLN A 117 -30.74 -1.51 5.34
CA GLN A 117 -30.70 -2.01 6.72
C GLN A 117 -29.53 -2.99 6.97
N ASP A 118 -28.78 -3.36 5.93
CA ASP A 118 -27.68 -4.32 6.01
C ASP A 118 -26.34 -3.61 5.72
N LYS A 119 -25.52 -3.48 6.78
CA LYS A 119 -24.21 -2.83 6.68
C LYS A 119 -23.25 -3.54 5.76
N ILE A 120 -23.37 -4.86 5.60
CA ILE A 120 -22.51 -5.64 4.70
C ILE A 120 -22.83 -5.25 3.26
N ILE A 121 -24.13 -5.19 2.91
CA ILE A 121 -24.58 -4.75 1.59
C ILE A 121 -24.13 -3.31 1.33
N ASP A 122 -24.32 -2.41 2.30
CA ASP A 122 -23.87 -1.01 2.18
C ASP A 122 -22.36 -0.92 1.95
N SER A 123 -21.56 -1.70 2.66
CA SER A 123 -20.11 -1.73 2.46
C SER A 123 -19.73 -2.13 1.04
N HIS A 124 -20.37 -3.15 0.47
CA HIS A 124 -20.14 -3.57 -0.91
C HIS A 124 -20.60 -2.52 -1.93
N ILE A 125 -21.74 -1.87 -1.68
CA ILE A 125 -22.24 -0.77 -2.53
C ILE A 125 -21.24 0.39 -2.53
N TYR A 126 -20.80 0.84 -1.36
CA TYR A 126 -19.85 1.96 -1.25
C TYR A 126 -18.48 1.63 -1.85
N ALA A 127 -17.95 0.43 -1.59
CA ALA A 127 -16.69 -0.04 -2.17
C ALA A 127 -16.76 -0.07 -3.71
N SER A 128 -17.87 -0.55 -4.27
CA SER A 128 -18.06 -0.60 -5.72
C SER A 128 -18.27 0.79 -6.32
N ALA A 129 -19.08 1.62 -5.68
CA ALA A 129 -19.38 2.98 -6.13
C ALA A 129 -18.12 3.85 -6.20
N ILE A 130 -17.23 3.75 -5.21
CA ILE A 130 -16.00 4.56 -5.21
C ILE A 130 -15.04 4.15 -6.32
N ILE A 131 -14.95 2.85 -6.67
CA ILE A 131 -14.14 2.38 -7.80
C ILE A 131 -14.71 2.90 -9.11
N ILE A 132 -16.02 2.80 -9.32
CA ILE A 132 -16.69 3.29 -10.54
C ILE A 132 -16.48 4.80 -10.68
N LEU A 133 -16.69 5.57 -9.61
CA LEU A 133 -16.49 7.01 -9.58
C LEU A 133 -15.04 7.38 -9.91
N ALA A 134 -14.06 6.77 -9.23
CA ALA A 134 -12.65 7.03 -9.47
C ALA A 134 -12.23 6.64 -10.90
N THR A 135 -12.76 5.55 -11.43
CA THR A 135 -12.51 5.12 -12.82
C THR A 135 -13.06 6.13 -13.82
N ALA A 136 -14.29 6.62 -13.62
CA ALA A 136 -14.87 7.66 -14.47
C ALA A 136 -14.05 8.95 -14.46
N ILE A 137 -13.56 9.37 -13.29
CA ILE A 137 -12.68 10.55 -13.15
C ILE A 137 -11.36 10.36 -13.91
N ASN A 138 -10.76 9.17 -13.83
CA ASN A 138 -9.51 8.85 -14.53
C ASN A 138 -9.66 8.86 -16.06
N TYR A 139 -10.82 8.43 -16.59
CA TYR A 139 -11.13 8.57 -18.01
C TYR A 139 -11.38 10.02 -18.43
N TYR A 140 -12.05 10.83 -17.60
CA TYR A 140 -12.43 12.19 -17.96
C TYR A 140 -11.29 13.20 -17.87
N SER A 141 -10.52 13.23 -16.77
CA SER A 141 -9.42 14.18 -16.63
C SER A 141 -8.35 13.81 -15.60
N ILE A 142 -7.20 13.36 -16.10
CA ILE A 142 -5.96 13.16 -15.30
C ILE A 142 -5.51 14.46 -14.61
N ALA A 143 -5.76 15.63 -15.21
CA ALA A 143 -5.33 16.91 -14.64
C ALA A 143 -6.08 17.26 -13.35
N VAL A 144 -7.31 16.75 -13.19
CA VAL A 144 -8.13 16.90 -11.98
C VAL A 144 -7.59 16.01 -10.85
N VAL A 145 -7.15 14.79 -11.18
CA VAL A 145 -6.57 13.80 -10.24
C VAL A 145 -5.40 14.38 -9.44
N GLY A 146 -4.40 14.94 -10.12
CA GLY A 146 -3.18 15.43 -9.44
C GLY A 146 -3.40 16.66 -8.54
N LYS A 147 -4.43 17.49 -8.80
CA LYS A 147 -4.77 18.60 -7.89
C LYS A 147 -5.49 18.08 -6.65
N ILE A 148 -6.50 17.22 -6.84
CA ILE A 148 -7.27 16.61 -5.74
C ILE A 148 -6.34 15.90 -4.75
N GLU A 149 -5.37 15.15 -5.25
CA GLU A 149 -4.43 14.39 -4.42
C GLU A 149 -3.61 15.28 -3.48
N SER A 150 -3.04 16.38 -4.00
CA SER A 150 -2.23 17.29 -3.17
C SER A 150 -3.00 17.88 -1.98
N TYR A 151 -4.26 18.29 -2.20
CA TYR A 151 -5.12 18.78 -1.12
C TYR A 151 -5.57 17.67 -0.18
N ALA A 152 -5.91 16.49 -0.71
CA ALA A 152 -6.33 15.34 0.09
C ALA A 152 -5.24 14.92 1.08
N VAL A 153 -3.95 14.93 0.66
CA VAL A 153 -2.81 14.61 1.54
C VAL A 153 -2.68 15.59 2.69
N ILE A 154 -2.80 16.90 2.43
CA ILE A 154 -2.71 17.91 3.49
C ILE A 154 -3.87 17.74 4.47
N ILE A 155 -5.11 17.60 3.98
CA ILE A 155 -6.30 17.48 4.82
C ILE A 155 -6.21 16.23 5.71
N LYS A 156 -5.91 15.06 5.13
CA LYS A 156 -5.83 13.81 5.90
C LYS A 156 -4.72 13.83 6.94
N LEU A 157 -3.55 14.43 6.63
CA LEU A 157 -2.46 14.54 7.58
C LEU A 157 -2.79 15.48 8.73
N VAL A 158 -3.44 16.63 8.46
CA VAL A 158 -3.90 17.54 9.52
C VAL A 158 -4.86 16.81 10.47
N ILE A 159 -5.81 16.04 9.94
CA ILE A 159 -6.76 15.29 10.75
C ILE A 159 -6.06 14.18 11.56
N LEU A 160 -5.17 13.40 10.95
CA LEU A 160 -4.44 12.34 11.65
C LEU A 160 -3.47 12.88 12.71
N ILE A 161 -2.79 13.99 12.44
CA ILE A 161 -1.92 14.65 13.43
C ILE A 161 -2.76 15.19 14.59
N SER A 162 -3.92 15.78 14.30
CA SER A 162 -4.86 16.23 15.34
C SER A 162 -5.38 15.07 16.18
N PHE A 163 -5.73 13.95 15.54
CA PHE A 163 -6.09 12.71 16.22
C PHE A 163 -5.00 12.22 17.18
N ILE A 164 -3.74 12.27 16.74
CA ILE A 164 -2.59 11.89 17.58
C ILE A 164 -2.50 12.78 18.82
N PHE A 165 -2.54 14.11 18.67
CA PHE A 165 -2.39 15.01 19.81
C PHE A 165 -3.56 14.92 20.79
N ILE A 166 -4.79 14.91 20.28
CA ILE A 166 -6.00 14.81 21.10
C ILE A 166 -6.08 13.43 21.77
N GLY A 167 -5.78 12.37 21.02
CA GLY A 167 -5.76 11.01 21.53
C GLY A 167 -4.70 10.82 22.61
N ALA A 168 -3.47 11.32 22.40
CA ALA A 168 -2.39 11.28 23.39
C ALA A 168 -2.77 11.99 24.70
N TYR A 169 -3.42 13.16 24.63
CA TYR A 169 -3.98 13.81 25.80
C TYR A 169 -5.02 12.93 26.50
N GLY A 170 -5.88 12.26 25.72
CA GLY A 170 -6.88 11.32 26.22
C GLY A 170 -6.36 10.02 26.83
N LEU A 171 -5.08 9.72 26.70
CA LEU A 171 -4.45 8.57 27.34
C LEU A 171 -4.13 8.82 28.82
N ILE A 172 -4.07 10.08 29.25
CA ILE A 172 -3.72 10.43 30.62
C ILE A 172 -4.80 9.89 31.57
N GLY A 173 -4.43 8.92 32.40
CA GLY A 173 -5.35 8.24 33.32
C GLY A 173 -6.26 7.20 32.68
N ASN A 174 -6.11 6.89 31.39
CA ASN A 174 -6.91 5.87 30.71
C ASN A 174 -6.40 4.46 31.07
N PRO A 175 -7.25 3.57 31.63
CA PRO A 175 -6.83 2.23 32.03
C PRO A 175 -6.37 1.35 30.85
N ASN A 176 -6.83 1.64 29.63
CA ASN A 176 -6.46 0.87 28.44
C ASN A 176 -4.99 1.07 28.04
N VAL A 177 -4.28 2.08 28.58
CA VAL A 177 -2.83 2.23 28.39
C VAL A 177 -2.07 1.00 28.89
N ALA A 178 -2.59 0.28 29.89
CA ALA A 178 -2.01 -0.98 30.37
C ALA A 178 -1.99 -2.08 29.28
N GLN A 179 -2.81 -1.97 28.23
CA GLN A 179 -2.82 -2.90 27.10
C GLN A 179 -1.54 -2.83 26.25
N LEU A 180 -0.73 -1.77 26.41
CA LEU A 180 0.55 -1.61 25.70
C LEU A 180 1.71 -2.32 26.41
N ALA A 181 1.50 -2.81 27.63
CA ALA A 181 2.51 -3.54 28.38
C ALA A 181 2.93 -4.83 27.64
N VAL A 182 4.19 -5.23 27.77
CA VAL A 182 4.76 -6.43 27.12
C VAL A 182 3.96 -7.70 27.44
N SER A 183 3.36 -7.79 28.63
CA SER A 183 2.49 -8.90 29.04
C SER A 183 1.22 -9.04 28.18
N GLN A 184 0.85 -8.01 27.43
CA GLN A 184 -0.34 -7.96 26.56
C GLN A 184 0.04 -8.11 25.07
N TRP A 185 1.31 -8.42 24.79
CA TRP A 185 1.77 -8.69 23.42
C TRP A 185 1.53 -10.15 23.07
N GLU A 186 1.28 -10.41 21.79
CA GLU A 186 1.29 -11.78 21.28
C GLU A 186 2.72 -12.35 21.19
N ALA A 187 2.82 -13.66 21.02
CA ALA A 187 4.12 -14.33 20.87
C ALA A 187 4.95 -13.71 19.73
N PRO A 188 6.30 -13.67 19.82
CA PRO A 188 7.15 -12.94 18.87
C PRO A 188 6.91 -13.26 17.39
N ILE A 189 6.61 -14.53 17.07
CA ILE A 189 6.30 -14.96 15.69
C ILE A 189 4.99 -14.34 15.19
N LYS A 190 3.92 -14.36 15.99
CA LYS A 190 2.64 -13.73 15.65
C LYS A 190 2.76 -12.22 15.57
N LEU A 191 3.53 -11.61 16.48
CA LEU A 191 3.84 -10.19 16.47
C LEU A 191 4.51 -9.78 15.16
N PHE A 192 5.54 -10.52 14.74
CA PHE A 192 6.24 -10.26 13.48
C PHE A 192 5.34 -10.49 12.27
N ALA A 193 4.56 -11.58 12.26
CA ALA A 193 3.62 -11.87 11.20
C ALA A 193 2.52 -10.80 11.08
N GLY A 194 2.00 -10.28 12.20
CA GLY A 194 1.09 -9.13 12.21
C GLY A 194 1.71 -7.90 11.56
N GLY A 195 3.01 -7.66 11.79
CA GLY A 195 3.79 -6.64 11.09
C GLY A 195 3.86 -6.88 9.58
N MET A 196 4.01 -8.13 9.15
CA MET A 196 4.08 -8.45 7.72
C MET A 196 2.71 -8.42 7.03
N VAL A 197 1.61 -8.71 7.74
CA VAL A 197 0.25 -8.54 7.22
C VAL A 197 -0.03 -7.06 6.91
N ILE A 198 0.42 -6.15 7.78
CA ILE A 198 0.26 -4.69 7.60
C ILE A 198 1.33 -4.05 6.72
N PHE A 199 2.35 -4.80 6.30
CA PHE A 199 3.47 -4.29 5.49
C PHE A 199 2.97 -3.50 4.28
N VAL A 200 1.86 -3.95 3.72
CA VAL A 200 1.17 -3.31 2.61
C VAL A 200 0.82 -1.83 2.83
N ALA A 201 0.65 -1.38 4.09
CA ALA A 201 0.42 0.03 4.40
C ALA A 201 1.65 0.92 4.17
N TYR A 202 2.85 0.34 4.05
CA TYR A 202 4.09 1.06 3.77
C TYR A 202 4.48 1.09 2.28
N GLU A 203 3.75 0.41 1.40
CA GLU A 203 4.15 0.22 -0.01
C GLU A 203 4.30 1.53 -0.80
N GLY A 204 3.45 2.53 -0.55
CA GLY A 204 3.35 3.70 -1.42
C GLY A 204 4.60 4.62 -1.53
N PHE A 205 5.70 4.38 -0.80
CA PHE A 205 6.94 5.13 -1.04
C PHE A 205 7.52 4.88 -2.44
N GLU A 206 7.26 3.71 -3.03
CA GLU A 206 7.82 3.36 -4.33
C GLU A 206 7.29 4.21 -5.49
N LEU A 207 6.13 4.87 -5.30
CA LEU A 207 5.57 5.80 -6.28
C LEU A 207 6.50 6.99 -6.57
N ILE A 208 7.43 7.32 -5.66
CA ILE A 208 8.48 8.31 -5.89
C ILE A 208 9.36 7.91 -7.09
N ALA A 209 9.56 6.61 -7.34
CA ALA A 209 10.36 6.13 -8.47
C ALA A 209 9.78 6.57 -9.81
N ASN A 210 8.46 6.49 -9.97
CA ASN A 210 7.75 6.88 -11.19
C ASN A 210 7.84 8.39 -11.45
N ALA A 211 8.03 9.19 -10.39
CA ALA A 211 8.20 10.64 -10.44
C ALA A 211 9.67 11.06 -10.57
N ALA A 212 10.63 10.15 -10.40
CA ALA A 212 12.06 10.45 -10.37
C ALA A 212 12.58 11.27 -11.56
N PRO A 213 12.15 11.04 -12.83
CA PRO A 213 12.59 11.84 -13.98
C PRO A 213 12.22 13.33 -13.88
N ASP A 214 11.12 13.64 -13.19
CA ASP A 214 10.56 14.98 -13.12
C ASP A 214 11.00 15.74 -11.85
N ILE A 215 11.71 15.09 -10.91
CA ILE A 215 12.17 15.69 -9.65
C ILE A 215 13.33 16.66 -9.89
N ILE A 216 13.20 17.89 -9.39
CA ILE A 216 14.28 18.90 -9.44
C ILE A 216 15.43 18.48 -8.54
N ASN A 217 16.67 18.75 -8.96
CA ASN A 217 17.88 18.41 -8.21
C ASN A 217 17.86 16.95 -7.71
N PRO A 218 17.68 15.96 -8.62
CA PRO A 218 17.36 14.58 -8.26
C PRO A 218 18.42 13.96 -7.33
N GLU A 219 19.69 14.30 -7.54
CA GLU A 219 20.82 13.87 -6.71
C GLU A 219 20.63 14.12 -5.20
N LYS A 220 19.99 15.25 -4.85
CA LYS A 220 19.74 15.69 -3.47
C LYS A 220 18.32 15.38 -3.02
N ASN A 221 17.34 15.52 -3.91
CA ASN A 221 15.93 15.46 -3.56
C ASN A 221 15.34 14.05 -3.57
N ILE A 222 15.81 13.14 -4.43
CA ILE A 222 15.36 11.74 -4.41
C ILE A 222 15.66 11.08 -3.05
N PRO A 223 16.89 11.12 -2.51
CA PRO A 223 17.17 10.55 -1.18
C PRO A 223 16.30 11.13 -0.08
N LYS A 224 16.14 12.47 -0.06
CA LYS A 224 15.33 13.16 0.95
C LYS A 224 13.86 12.78 0.84
N ALA A 225 13.32 12.69 -0.38
CA ALA A 225 11.94 12.31 -0.60
C ALA A 225 11.64 10.92 -0.03
N TYR A 226 12.47 9.92 -0.33
CA TYR A 226 12.29 8.57 0.23
C TYR A 226 12.44 8.55 1.75
N TYR A 227 13.59 8.99 2.28
CA TYR A 227 13.87 8.85 3.72
C TYR A 227 12.94 9.69 4.59
N TYR A 228 12.63 10.94 4.21
CA TYR A 228 11.72 11.76 5.00
C TYR A 228 10.31 11.19 4.97
N SER A 229 9.83 10.71 3.82
CA SER A 229 8.49 10.10 3.73
C SER A 229 8.40 8.84 4.58
N VAL A 230 9.34 7.90 4.39
CA VAL A 230 9.30 6.60 5.09
C VAL A 230 9.45 6.80 6.59
N ILE A 231 10.46 7.56 7.05
CA ILE A 231 10.66 7.79 8.49
C ILE A 231 9.44 8.49 9.11
N PHE A 232 8.89 9.50 8.43
CA PHE A 232 7.68 10.18 8.91
C PHE A 232 6.50 9.20 9.08
N VAL A 233 6.25 8.35 8.08
CA VAL A 233 5.15 7.39 8.13
C VAL A 233 5.37 6.30 9.18
N ILE A 234 6.61 5.86 9.40
CA ILE A 234 6.95 4.94 10.49
C ILE A 234 6.52 5.54 11.83
N VAL A 235 6.97 6.77 12.12
CA VAL A 235 6.61 7.46 13.36
C VAL A 235 5.09 7.65 13.45
N LEU A 236 4.47 8.12 12.36
CA LEU A 236 3.03 8.37 12.31
C LEU A 236 2.23 7.11 12.66
N TYR A 237 2.53 5.97 12.05
CA TYR A 237 1.78 4.73 12.26
C TYR A 237 2.01 4.13 13.64
N ILE A 238 3.23 4.17 14.17
CA ILE A 238 3.53 3.73 15.53
C ILE A 238 2.68 4.53 16.53
N VAL A 239 2.64 5.85 16.37
CA VAL A 239 1.89 6.72 17.29
C VAL A 239 0.38 6.53 17.12
N ILE A 240 -0.13 6.38 15.89
CA ILE A 240 -1.55 6.04 15.66
C ILE A 240 -1.92 4.73 16.35
N ALA A 241 -1.12 3.66 16.15
CA ALA A 241 -1.37 2.37 16.77
C ALA A 241 -1.36 2.46 18.31
N PHE A 242 -0.39 3.19 18.86
CA PHE A 242 -0.28 3.43 20.30
C PHE A 242 -1.51 4.15 20.85
N VAL A 243 -1.93 5.24 20.20
CA VAL A 243 -3.13 6.02 20.59
C VAL A 243 -4.39 5.16 20.50
N THR A 244 -4.57 4.39 19.42
CA THR A 244 -5.75 3.54 19.24
C THR A 244 -5.84 2.46 20.33
N ILE A 245 -4.75 1.74 20.62
CA ILE A 245 -4.74 0.69 21.65
C ILE A 245 -4.90 1.28 23.04
N GLY A 246 -4.29 2.44 23.32
CA GLY A 246 -4.44 3.12 24.60
C GLY A 246 -5.82 3.74 24.80
N SER A 247 -6.62 3.93 23.74
CA SER A 247 -7.92 4.60 23.81
C SER A 247 -9.10 3.64 24.00
N LEU A 248 -9.00 2.41 23.47
CA LEU A 248 -10.10 1.44 23.45
C LEU A 248 -9.71 0.09 24.05
N PRO A 249 -10.63 -0.60 24.74
CA PRO A 249 -10.40 -2.00 25.12
C PRO A 249 -10.33 -2.89 23.87
N PHE A 250 -9.54 -3.98 23.90
CA PHE A 250 -9.40 -4.89 22.76
C PHE A 250 -10.72 -5.42 22.21
N SER A 251 -11.74 -5.61 23.05
CA SER A 251 -13.07 -6.04 22.61
C SER A 251 -13.73 -5.03 21.67
N LYS A 252 -13.64 -3.73 21.97
CA LYS A 252 -14.16 -2.67 21.09
C LYS A 252 -13.34 -2.55 19.80
N ILE A 253 -12.03 -2.76 19.88
CA ILE A 253 -11.17 -2.80 18.69
C ILE A 253 -11.59 -3.97 17.78
N ALA A 254 -11.82 -5.15 18.35
CA ALA A 254 -12.26 -6.33 17.61
C ALA A 254 -13.65 -6.15 16.99
N THR A 255 -14.58 -5.45 17.66
CA THR A 255 -15.90 -5.16 17.10
C THR A 255 -15.86 -4.12 15.97
N ALA A 256 -15.04 -3.07 16.13
CA ALA A 256 -14.93 -2.02 15.11
C ALA A 256 -14.08 -2.44 13.91
N GLN A 257 -13.09 -3.32 14.13
CA GLN A 257 -12.19 -3.94 13.16
C GLN A 257 -11.79 -2.99 12.02
N ASP A 258 -12.52 -3.03 10.92
CA ASP A 258 -12.22 -2.34 9.66
C ASP A 258 -12.35 -0.81 9.72
N TYR A 259 -13.00 -0.24 10.76
CA TYR A 259 -13.10 1.20 10.96
C TYR A 259 -12.56 1.68 12.32
N VAL A 260 -11.68 0.88 12.95
CA VAL A 260 -11.18 1.11 14.31
C VAL A 260 -10.60 2.51 14.56
N LEU A 261 -9.96 3.15 13.58
CA LEU A 261 -9.43 4.52 13.77
C LEU A 261 -10.55 5.51 14.12
N ALA A 262 -11.73 5.40 13.48
CA ALA A 262 -12.85 6.28 13.80
C ALA A 262 -13.42 5.96 15.17
N GLU A 263 -13.54 4.67 15.52
CA GLU A 263 -13.98 4.25 16.85
C GLU A 263 -13.05 4.79 17.95
N ALA A 264 -11.74 4.81 17.69
CA ALA A 264 -10.74 5.28 18.64
C ALA A 264 -10.85 6.79 18.95
N ALA A 265 -11.53 7.56 18.11
CA ALA A 265 -11.78 8.98 18.38
C ALA A 265 -13.00 9.22 19.29
N LYS A 266 -13.91 8.24 19.43
CA LYS A 266 -15.13 8.41 20.25
C LYS A 266 -14.86 8.70 21.73
N PRO A 267 -13.89 8.06 22.42
CA PRO A 267 -13.67 8.32 23.84
C PRO A 267 -13.40 9.78 24.17
N MET A 268 -12.70 10.51 23.30
CA MET A 268 -12.32 11.91 23.52
C MET A 268 -13.25 12.92 22.86
N LEU A 269 -13.73 12.62 21.66
CA LEU A 269 -14.43 13.59 20.80
C LEU A 269 -15.86 13.16 20.46
N GLY A 270 -16.33 12.05 21.04
CA GLY A 270 -17.67 11.53 20.83
C GLY A 270 -17.97 11.26 19.35
N LYS A 271 -19.22 11.50 18.95
CA LYS A 271 -19.68 11.34 17.56
C LYS A 271 -18.95 12.27 16.58
N ILE A 272 -18.56 13.48 17.02
CA ILE A 272 -17.88 14.45 16.17
C ILE A 272 -16.52 13.92 15.73
N GLY A 273 -15.70 13.44 16.68
CA GLY A 273 -14.40 12.86 16.34
C GLY A 273 -14.52 11.62 15.46
N PHE A 274 -15.49 10.76 15.75
CA PHE A 274 -15.79 9.62 14.91
C PHE A 274 -16.08 10.05 13.46
N SER A 275 -17.01 11.00 13.25
CA SER A 275 -17.34 11.50 11.91
C SER A 275 -16.16 12.16 11.21
N ILE A 276 -15.34 12.95 11.92
CA ILE A 276 -14.15 13.60 11.33
C ILE A 276 -13.15 12.55 10.82
N ILE A 277 -12.87 11.51 11.62
CA ILE A 277 -11.95 10.45 11.21
C ILE A 277 -12.55 9.60 10.10
N THR A 278 -13.85 9.35 10.11
CA THR A 278 -14.54 8.67 9.00
C THR A 278 -14.41 9.47 7.71
N VAL A 279 -14.65 10.79 7.73
CA VAL A 279 -14.45 11.65 6.55
C VAL A 279 -12.98 11.64 6.09
N ALA A 280 -12.01 11.66 7.02
CA ALA A 280 -10.60 11.55 6.68
C ALA A 280 -10.26 10.22 6.00
N ALA A 281 -10.83 9.11 6.50
CA ALA A 281 -10.67 7.79 5.90
C ALA A 281 -11.24 7.76 4.47
N LEU A 282 -12.43 8.33 4.23
CA LEU A 282 -13.05 8.40 2.91
C LEU A 282 -12.24 9.24 1.92
N ILE A 283 -11.77 10.42 2.34
CA ILE A 283 -10.89 11.27 1.52
C ILE A 283 -9.58 10.54 1.20
N SER A 284 -9.00 9.88 2.21
CA SER A 284 -7.72 9.19 2.07
C SER A 284 -7.78 7.98 1.13
N THR A 285 -8.78 7.12 1.33
CA THR A 285 -9.02 5.93 0.50
C THR A 285 -9.38 6.32 -0.92
N PHE A 286 -10.27 7.31 -1.13
CA PHE A 286 -10.57 7.83 -2.47
C PHE A 286 -9.31 8.37 -3.16
N SER A 287 -8.50 9.16 -2.46
CA SER A 287 -7.23 9.69 -3.01
C SER A 287 -6.29 8.55 -3.41
N ALA A 288 -6.17 7.50 -2.59
CA ALA A 288 -5.31 6.35 -2.87
C ALA A 288 -5.81 5.51 -4.04
N ILE A 289 -7.13 5.28 -4.14
CA ILE A 289 -7.77 4.59 -5.26
C ILE A 289 -7.49 5.35 -6.57
N ASN A 290 -7.71 6.66 -6.54
CA ASN A 290 -7.53 7.51 -7.71
C ASN A 290 -6.07 7.53 -8.20
N ALA A 291 -5.10 7.66 -7.27
CA ALA A 291 -3.68 7.60 -7.60
C ALA A 291 -3.25 6.22 -8.12
N SER A 292 -3.77 5.14 -7.53
CA SER A 292 -3.39 3.76 -7.89
C SER A 292 -4.02 3.31 -9.21
N LEU A 293 -5.24 3.75 -9.54
CA LEU A 293 -5.83 3.53 -10.88
C LEU A 293 -4.99 4.21 -11.97
N TYR A 294 -4.57 5.45 -11.71
CA TYR A 294 -3.69 6.18 -12.61
C TYR A 294 -2.32 5.52 -12.75
N GLY A 295 -1.68 5.13 -11.64
CA GLY A 295 -0.40 4.43 -11.63
C GLY A 295 -0.45 3.06 -12.30
N GLY A 296 -1.41 2.22 -11.90
CA GLY A 296 -1.57 0.85 -12.41
C GLY A 296 -1.87 0.79 -13.91
N SER A 297 -2.67 1.73 -14.43
CA SER A 297 -2.93 1.81 -15.89
C SER A 297 -1.67 2.13 -16.69
N LYS A 298 -0.76 2.96 -16.15
CA LYS A 298 0.54 3.24 -16.79
C LYS A 298 1.49 2.08 -16.68
N VAL A 299 1.55 1.42 -15.52
CA VAL A 299 2.39 0.24 -15.31
C VAL A 299 2.03 -0.84 -16.32
N ASN A 300 0.74 -1.13 -16.50
CA ASN A 300 0.29 -2.04 -17.56
C ASN A 300 0.78 -1.64 -18.96
N TYR A 301 0.68 -0.35 -19.31
CA TYR A 301 1.11 0.17 -20.60
C TYR A 301 2.64 0.08 -20.78
N GLU A 302 3.43 0.36 -19.74
CA GLU A 302 4.89 0.22 -19.78
C GLU A 302 5.31 -1.25 -19.92
N ILE A 303 4.68 -2.18 -19.21
CA ILE A 303 4.95 -3.63 -19.34
C ILE A 303 4.65 -4.10 -20.76
N ALA A 304 3.54 -3.63 -21.34
CA ALA A 304 3.19 -3.95 -22.72
C ALA A 304 4.14 -3.32 -23.75
N GLN A 305 4.67 -2.12 -23.50
CA GLN A 305 5.72 -1.52 -24.34
C GLN A 305 7.05 -2.26 -24.23
N ASP A 306 7.30 -2.90 -23.09
CA ASP A 306 8.53 -3.64 -22.84
C ASP A 306 8.49 -5.10 -23.32
N ASP A 307 7.47 -5.50 -24.08
CA ASP A 307 7.25 -6.86 -24.57
C ASP A 307 7.05 -7.86 -23.42
N GLU A 308 6.48 -7.45 -22.30
CA GLU A 308 6.20 -8.33 -21.14
C GLU A 308 4.69 -8.50 -20.91
N LEU A 309 3.86 -7.92 -21.80
CA LEU A 309 2.44 -8.19 -21.95
C LEU A 309 2.06 -8.11 -23.43
N PRO A 310 0.96 -8.75 -23.87
CA PRO A 310 0.49 -8.62 -25.24
C PRO A 310 0.33 -7.17 -25.67
N HIS A 311 0.79 -6.84 -26.88
CA HIS A 311 0.70 -5.48 -27.44
C HIS A 311 -0.73 -4.93 -27.52
N HIS A 312 -1.77 -5.77 -27.44
CA HIS A 312 -3.16 -5.33 -27.30
C HIS A 312 -3.40 -4.47 -26.05
N PHE A 313 -2.58 -4.60 -25.00
CA PHE A 313 -2.62 -3.74 -23.81
C PHE A 313 -2.14 -2.30 -24.06
N LEU A 314 -1.51 -2.03 -25.22
CA LEU A 314 -1.22 -0.68 -25.70
C LEU A 314 -2.46 0.03 -26.27
N ALA A 315 -3.56 -0.70 -26.49
CA ALA A 315 -4.80 -0.12 -26.98
C ALA A 315 -5.34 0.93 -25.99
N LYS A 316 -5.99 1.96 -26.54
CA LYS A 316 -6.57 3.05 -25.77
C LYS A 316 -8.09 3.02 -25.83
N LEU A 317 -8.73 3.18 -24.68
CA LEU A 317 -10.16 3.44 -24.53
C LEU A 317 -10.30 4.86 -23.98
N TRP A 318 -11.06 5.72 -24.68
CA TRP A 318 -11.23 7.14 -24.31
C TRP A 318 -9.91 7.86 -23.96
N ASN A 319 -8.90 7.71 -24.81
CA ASN A 319 -7.55 8.27 -24.68
C ASN A 319 -6.70 7.75 -23.50
N GLN A 320 -7.19 6.76 -22.74
CA GLN A 320 -6.42 6.09 -21.67
C GLN A 320 -6.09 4.64 -22.03
N PRO A 321 -5.02 4.05 -21.49
CA PRO A 321 -4.72 2.63 -21.70
C PRO A 321 -5.89 1.72 -21.29
N ILE A 322 -6.16 0.67 -22.08
CA ILE A 322 -7.21 -0.31 -21.78
C ILE A 322 -7.00 -1.03 -20.44
N GLY A 323 -5.75 -1.09 -19.98
CA GLY A 323 -5.38 -1.58 -18.66
C GLY A 323 -6.13 -0.89 -17.52
N LEU A 324 -6.56 0.37 -17.67
CA LEU A 324 -7.39 1.06 -16.67
C LEU A 324 -8.74 0.34 -16.44
N MET A 325 -9.44 -0.05 -17.52
CA MET A 325 -10.71 -0.77 -17.43
C MET A 325 -10.51 -2.15 -16.81
N ILE A 326 -9.47 -2.86 -17.24
CA ILE A 326 -9.16 -4.20 -16.73
C ILE A 326 -8.82 -4.15 -15.23
N THR A 327 -8.03 -3.15 -14.83
CA THR A 327 -7.70 -2.88 -13.42
C THR A 327 -8.98 -2.61 -12.62
N ALA A 328 -9.88 -1.75 -13.12
CA ALA A 328 -11.13 -1.41 -12.44
C ALA A 328 -12.07 -2.62 -12.28
N ILE A 329 -12.27 -3.40 -13.36
CA ILE A 329 -13.12 -4.61 -13.33
C ILE A 329 -12.53 -5.66 -12.38
N ALA A 330 -11.24 -5.93 -12.47
CA ALA A 330 -10.58 -6.87 -11.57
C ALA A 330 -10.68 -6.41 -10.11
N THR A 331 -10.50 -5.11 -9.85
CA THR A 331 -10.66 -4.52 -8.51
C THR A 331 -12.08 -4.72 -7.97
N LEU A 332 -13.10 -4.46 -8.80
CA LEU A 332 -14.52 -4.66 -8.46
C LEU A 332 -14.82 -6.12 -8.10
N ILE A 333 -14.26 -7.07 -8.84
CA ILE A 333 -14.41 -8.49 -8.54
C ILE A 333 -13.75 -8.81 -7.19
N LEU A 334 -12.47 -8.44 -7.02
CA LEU A 334 -11.72 -8.79 -5.82
C LEU A 334 -12.33 -8.18 -4.54
N VAL A 335 -12.76 -6.92 -4.55
CA VAL A 335 -13.33 -6.27 -3.36
C VAL A 335 -14.68 -6.86 -2.95
N ASN A 336 -15.44 -7.42 -3.89
CA ASN A 336 -16.76 -8.00 -3.60
C ASN A 336 -16.72 -9.51 -3.34
N VAL A 337 -15.61 -10.19 -3.66
CA VAL A 337 -15.47 -11.64 -3.49
C VAL A 337 -14.53 -11.98 -2.32
N LEU A 338 -13.48 -11.20 -2.11
CA LEU A 338 -12.46 -11.50 -1.11
C LEU A 338 -12.67 -10.71 0.19
N GLN A 339 -12.35 -11.36 1.30
CA GLN A 339 -12.29 -10.71 2.61
C GLN A 339 -11.05 -9.82 2.72
N LEU A 340 -11.15 -8.73 3.48
CA LEU A 340 -10.08 -7.75 3.70
C LEU A 340 -8.76 -8.42 4.13
N GLU A 341 -8.82 -9.40 5.03
CA GLU A 341 -7.62 -10.12 5.49
C GLU A 341 -6.90 -10.87 4.35
N SER A 342 -7.66 -11.50 3.44
CA SER A 342 -7.11 -12.19 2.26
C SER A 342 -6.53 -11.21 1.25
N ILE A 343 -7.18 -10.07 1.05
CA ILE A 343 -6.68 -8.97 0.22
C ILE A 343 -5.36 -8.44 0.79
N SER A 344 -5.32 -8.16 2.10
CA SER A 344 -4.12 -7.68 2.80
C SER A 344 -2.97 -8.69 2.73
N THR A 345 -3.28 -9.98 2.89
CA THR A 345 -2.29 -11.06 2.78
C THR A 345 -1.69 -11.11 1.37
N ALA A 346 -2.53 -11.14 0.34
CA ALA A 346 -2.08 -11.21 -1.05
C ALA A 346 -1.27 -9.97 -1.46
N GLY A 347 -1.70 -8.79 -1.03
CA GLY A 347 -0.98 -7.55 -1.25
C GLY A 347 0.39 -7.56 -0.59
N SER A 348 0.46 -7.90 0.70
CA SER A 348 1.74 -7.98 1.43
C SER A 348 2.68 -9.03 0.84
N VAL A 349 2.21 -10.24 0.51
CA VAL A 349 3.05 -11.28 -0.11
C VAL A 349 3.59 -10.81 -1.46
N GLY A 350 2.73 -10.22 -2.31
CA GLY A 350 3.12 -9.68 -3.62
C GLY A 350 4.21 -8.63 -3.49
N PHE A 351 3.99 -7.59 -2.67
CA PHE A 351 4.95 -6.51 -2.50
C PHE A 351 6.22 -6.90 -1.75
N LEU A 352 6.15 -7.82 -0.78
CA LEU A 352 7.36 -8.37 -0.16
C LEU A 352 8.25 -9.08 -1.19
N LEU A 353 7.66 -9.84 -2.11
CA LEU A 353 8.41 -10.49 -3.20
C LEU A 353 8.98 -9.47 -4.19
N ILE A 354 8.16 -8.51 -4.64
CA ILE A 354 8.60 -7.45 -5.56
C ILE A 354 9.76 -6.66 -4.95
N PHE A 355 9.62 -6.21 -3.71
CA PHE A 355 10.66 -5.46 -3.01
C PHE A 355 11.88 -6.32 -2.70
N GLY A 356 11.70 -7.61 -2.44
CA GLY A 356 12.78 -8.59 -2.41
C GLY A 356 13.57 -8.58 -3.72
N VAL A 357 12.89 -8.67 -4.86
CA VAL A 357 13.52 -8.62 -6.19
C VAL A 357 14.21 -7.28 -6.43
N VAL A 358 13.60 -6.15 -6.08
CA VAL A 358 14.23 -4.81 -6.21
C VAL A 358 15.49 -4.70 -5.35
N ASN A 359 15.47 -5.23 -4.12
CA ASN A 359 16.64 -5.31 -3.26
C ASN A 359 17.73 -6.22 -3.88
N LEU A 360 17.35 -7.33 -4.50
CA LEU A 360 18.28 -8.19 -5.24
C LEU A 360 18.88 -7.47 -6.47
N VAL A 361 18.09 -6.66 -7.19
CA VAL A 361 18.61 -5.77 -8.24
C VAL A 361 19.61 -4.78 -7.66
N GLY A 362 19.27 -4.12 -6.55
CA GLY A 362 20.15 -3.18 -5.86
C GLY A 362 21.49 -3.83 -5.45
N TYR A 363 21.46 -5.09 -5.01
CA TYR A 363 22.65 -5.88 -4.74
C TYR A 363 23.47 -6.15 -6.01
N ARG A 364 22.82 -6.62 -7.09
CA ARG A 364 23.49 -6.94 -8.37
C ARG A 364 24.15 -5.72 -9.01
N LEU A 365 23.45 -4.59 -9.00
CA LEU A 365 23.88 -3.33 -9.61
C LEU A 365 24.62 -2.43 -8.62
N SER A 366 25.11 -2.95 -7.49
CA SER A 366 25.69 -2.13 -6.42
C SER A 366 26.93 -1.36 -6.88
N LYS A 367 27.72 -1.97 -7.78
CA LYS A 367 28.92 -1.35 -8.39
C LYS A 367 28.54 -0.17 -9.29
N GLU A 368 27.50 -0.33 -10.10
CA GLU A 368 27.05 0.71 -11.06
C GLU A 368 26.33 1.88 -10.38
N THR A 369 25.65 1.60 -9.27
CA THR A 369 24.90 2.57 -8.47
C THR A 369 25.75 3.24 -7.37
N GLY A 370 27.00 2.81 -7.18
CA GLY A 370 27.86 3.30 -6.09
C GLY A 370 27.21 3.09 -4.72
N SER A 371 26.60 1.92 -4.50
CA SER A 371 25.87 1.59 -3.29
C SER A 371 26.59 0.52 -2.46
N ASN A 372 26.32 0.49 -1.16
CA ASN A 372 26.78 -0.56 -0.27
C ASN A 372 25.96 -1.82 -0.53
N LYS A 373 26.57 -2.85 -1.12
CA LYS A 373 25.91 -4.12 -1.46
C LYS A 373 25.26 -4.84 -0.29
N ILE A 374 25.73 -4.62 0.95
CA ILE A 374 25.22 -5.32 2.14
C ILE A 374 23.79 -4.87 2.46
N ILE A 375 23.47 -3.58 2.29
CA ILE A 375 22.15 -3.05 2.66
C ILE A 375 21.04 -3.67 1.78
N PRO A 376 21.13 -3.66 0.43
CA PRO A 376 20.17 -4.36 -0.41
C PRO A 376 20.14 -5.87 -0.18
N LEU A 377 21.29 -6.51 0.10
CA LEU A 377 21.30 -7.95 0.40
C LEU A 377 20.52 -8.28 1.67
N VAL A 378 20.70 -7.49 2.73
CA VAL A 378 19.92 -7.60 3.97
C VAL A 378 18.44 -7.36 3.68
N GLY A 379 18.10 -6.34 2.89
CA GLY A 379 16.73 -6.08 2.44
C GLY A 379 16.11 -7.28 1.72
N PHE A 380 16.83 -7.90 0.79
CA PHE A 380 16.37 -9.11 0.09
C PHE A 380 16.10 -10.26 1.06
N VAL A 381 17.07 -10.57 1.94
CA VAL A 381 16.91 -11.66 2.91
C VAL A 381 15.73 -11.40 3.85
N LEU A 382 15.60 -10.18 4.37
CA LEU A 382 14.49 -9.83 5.25
C LEU A 382 13.13 -9.89 4.55
N CYS A 383 13.02 -9.45 3.29
CA CYS A 383 11.81 -9.61 2.50
C CYS A 383 11.43 -11.08 2.31
N MET A 384 12.39 -11.95 1.97
CA MET A 384 12.13 -13.38 1.78
C MET A 384 11.74 -14.07 3.10
N VAL A 385 12.44 -13.76 4.20
CA VAL A 385 12.10 -14.27 5.54
C VAL A 385 10.72 -13.79 5.96
N ALA A 386 10.40 -12.51 5.72
CA ALA A 386 9.09 -11.94 5.97
C ALA A 386 7.98 -12.64 5.19
N THR A 387 8.18 -12.91 3.90
CA THR A 387 7.23 -13.66 3.06
C THR A 387 7.00 -15.05 3.62
N VAL A 388 8.06 -15.78 4.00
CA VAL A 388 7.93 -17.15 4.55
C VAL A 388 7.18 -17.13 5.89
N ILE A 389 7.52 -16.21 6.79
CA ILE A 389 6.84 -16.10 8.10
C ILE A 389 5.37 -15.73 7.91
N LEU A 390 5.07 -14.77 7.02
CA LEU A 390 3.71 -14.37 6.69
C LEU A 390 2.90 -15.55 6.15
N ILE A 391 3.42 -16.26 5.14
CA ILE A 391 2.74 -17.43 4.56
C ILE A 391 2.52 -18.51 5.61
N ASN A 392 3.53 -18.83 6.42
CA ASN A 392 3.42 -19.88 7.44
C ASN A 392 2.39 -19.54 8.53
N GLN A 393 2.40 -18.30 9.04
CA GLN A 393 1.41 -17.85 10.01
C GLN A 393 0.01 -17.89 9.38
N GLN A 394 -0.12 -17.34 8.19
CA GLN A 394 -1.40 -17.16 7.51
C GLN A 394 -1.96 -18.47 6.97
N TYR A 395 -1.14 -19.50 6.75
CA TYR A 395 -1.62 -20.83 6.42
C TYR A 395 -2.51 -21.39 7.53
N THR A 396 -2.23 -21.03 8.79
CA THR A 396 -3.00 -21.46 9.96
C THR A 396 -4.23 -20.58 10.19
N SER A 397 -4.13 -19.25 10.03
CA SER A 397 -5.24 -18.31 10.32
C SER A 397 -6.14 -17.99 9.13
N ASN A 398 -5.63 -18.01 7.90
CA ASN A 398 -6.35 -17.67 6.68
C ASN A 398 -5.74 -18.38 5.46
N THR A 399 -5.98 -19.68 5.38
CA THR A 399 -5.49 -20.54 4.30
C THR A 399 -5.94 -20.04 2.92
N THR A 400 -7.14 -19.46 2.84
CA THR A 400 -7.69 -18.86 1.61
C THR A 400 -6.79 -17.75 1.06
N GLY A 401 -6.37 -16.81 1.92
CA GLY A 401 -5.45 -15.74 1.55
C GLY A 401 -4.10 -16.27 1.04
N VAL A 402 -3.57 -17.33 1.66
CA VAL A 402 -2.32 -17.99 1.21
C VAL A 402 -2.49 -18.63 -0.16
N ILE A 403 -3.57 -19.39 -0.38
CA ILE A 403 -3.84 -20.04 -1.66
C ILE A 403 -3.97 -18.99 -2.77
N ILE A 404 -4.71 -17.91 -2.53
CA ILE A 404 -4.86 -16.80 -3.48
C ILE A 404 -3.49 -16.19 -3.80
N SER A 405 -2.67 -15.91 -2.78
CA SER A 405 -1.34 -15.32 -2.96
C SER A 405 -0.45 -16.20 -3.85
N LEU A 406 -0.39 -17.50 -3.56
CA LEU A 406 0.40 -18.46 -4.34
C LEU A 406 -0.15 -18.64 -5.75
N ALA A 407 -1.48 -18.70 -5.91
CA ALA A 407 -2.13 -18.83 -7.20
C ALA A 407 -1.84 -17.63 -8.10
N ILE A 408 -1.85 -16.40 -7.56
CA ILE A 408 -1.51 -15.17 -8.29
C ILE A 408 -0.05 -15.22 -8.77
N ILE A 409 0.88 -15.60 -7.89
CA ILE A 409 2.30 -15.72 -8.27
C ILE A 409 2.45 -16.73 -9.41
N VAL A 410 1.92 -17.94 -9.23
CA VAL A 410 1.99 -19.01 -10.26
C VAL A 410 1.35 -18.56 -11.57
N PHE A 411 0.19 -17.89 -11.49
CA PHE A 411 -0.50 -17.34 -12.65
C PHE A 411 0.37 -16.34 -13.42
N CYS A 412 1.04 -15.39 -12.74
CA CYS A 412 1.94 -14.44 -13.40
C CYS A 412 3.07 -15.14 -14.16
N PHE A 413 3.69 -16.17 -13.57
CA PHE A 413 4.75 -16.95 -14.22
C PHE A 413 4.23 -17.75 -15.41
N ILE A 414 3.05 -18.37 -15.30
CA ILE A 414 2.45 -19.13 -16.39
C ILE A 414 2.09 -18.21 -17.56
N VAL A 415 1.42 -17.09 -17.29
CA VAL A 415 1.02 -16.11 -18.32
C VAL A 415 2.25 -15.60 -19.06
N GLU A 416 3.29 -15.18 -18.34
CA GLU A 416 4.52 -14.69 -18.97
C GLU A 416 5.23 -15.77 -19.79
N TRP A 417 5.29 -17.00 -19.27
CA TRP A 417 5.89 -18.13 -20.00
C TRP A 417 5.14 -18.43 -21.30
N ILE A 418 3.79 -18.45 -21.27
CA ILE A 418 2.96 -18.64 -22.46
C ILE A 418 3.19 -17.50 -23.45
N TYR A 419 3.20 -16.25 -22.97
CA TYR A 419 3.39 -15.07 -23.82
C TYR A 419 4.74 -15.11 -24.55
N LYS A 420 5.85 -15.30 -23.82
CA LYS A 420 7.21 -15.37 -24.39
C LYS A 420 7.42 -16.55 -25.32
N LYS A 421 6.69 -17.66 -25.14
CA LYS A 421 6.75 -18.80 -26.05
C LYS A 421 5.97 -18.56 -27.35
N THR A 422 4.93 -17.73 -27.31
CA THR A 422 4.08 -17.41 -28.45
C THR A 422 4.68 -16.28 -29.29
N GLU A 423 5.34 -15.30 -28.66
CA GLU A 423 6.04 -14.17 -29.32
C GLU A 423 7.32 -14.60 -30.07
N LYS A 424 7.97 -15.70 -29.66
CA LYS A 424 9.15 -16.25 -30.35
C LYS A 424 8.82 -17.02 -31.64
N LYS A 425 7.54 -17.12 -32.01
CA LYS A 425 7.08 -17.66 -33.29
C LYS A 425 6.59 -16.51 -34.15
#